data_AF-W6KSZ5-F1
#
_entry.id   AF-W6KSZ5-F1
#
_cell.length_a   1.000
_cell.length_b   1.000
_cell.length_c   1.000
_cell.angle_alpha   90.00
_cell.angle_beta   90.00
_cell.angle_gamma   90.00
#
_symmetry.space_group_name_H-M   'P 1'
#
loop_
_entity.id
_entity.type
_entity.pdbx_description
1 polymer ?
#
loop_
_entity_poly.entity_id
_entity_poly.type
_entity_poly.pdbx_seq_one_letter_code
_entity_poly.pdbx_strand_id
1 'polypeptide(L)' 'MEKEKGVEVLPMFDRTLNTELAKGQIGFIDFVSANFFKTIVSMLCHDMQWCVDRINSNRETWKALLEAK' A
#
# COMPACT_ATOMS: atom_id res chain seq x y z
N MET A 1 -16.25 11.84 -11.09
CA MET A 1 -16.96 10.66 -11.63
C MET A 1 -17.98 10.06 -10.65
N GLU A 2 -17.61 9.42 -9.53
CA GLU A 2 -18.59 8.77 -8.64
C GLU A 2 -19.54 9.78 -7.97
N LYS A 3 -18.99 10.84 -7.37
CA LYS A 3 -19.78 11.96 -6.80
C LYS A 3 -20.70 12.63 -7.83
N GLU A 4 -20.18 12.86 -9.04
CA GLU A 4 -20.94 13.48 -10.15
C GLU A 4 -22.08 12.59 -10.64
N LYS A 5 -21.93 11.26 -10.54
CA LYS A 5 -22.93 10.27 -10.93
C LYS A 5 -23.89 9.88 -9.80
N GLY A 6 -23.72 10.46 -8.60
CA GLY A 6 -24.58 10.17 -7.45
C GLY A 6 -24.45 8.74 -6.90
N VAL A 7 -23.32 8.07 -7.11
CA VAL A 7 -23.04 6.74 -6.55
C VAL A 7 -22.17 6.84 -5.29
N GLU A 8 -22.18 5.80 -4.48
CA GLU A 8 -21.35 5.70 -3.28
C GLU A 8 -19.86 5.86 -3.62
N VAL A 9 -19.14 6.61 -2.78
CA VAL A 9 -17.69 6.81 -2.90
C VAL A 9 -17.04 6.16 -1.68
N LEU A 10 -16.25 5.11 -1.93
CA LEU A 10 -15.55 4.42 -0.85
C LEU A 10 -14.45 5.32 -0.25
N PRO A 11 -14.08 5.14 1.03
CA PRO A 11 -13.17 6.05 1.72
C PRO A 11 -11.81 6.28 1.05
N MET A 12 -11.26 5.27 0.36
CA MET A 12 -9.99 5.40 -0.38
C MET A 12 -10.10 6.29 -1.63
N PHE A 13 -11.31 6.47 -2.16
CA PHE A 13 -11.60 7.26 -3.35
C PHE A 13 -12.13 8.67 -2.99
N ASP A 14 -12.43 8.92 -1.70
CA ASP A 14 -12.88 10.22 -1.26
C ASP A 14 -11.73 11.16 -0.90
N ARG A 15 -11.48 12.14 -1.77
CA ARG A 15 -10.48 13.21 -1.57
C ARG A 15 -10.77 14.11 -0.37
N THR A 16 -12.00 14.16 0.15
CA THR A 16 -12.33 15.01 1.31
C THR A 16 -11.86 14.42 2.63
N LEU A 17 -11.59 13.11 2.68
CA LEU A 17 -11.27 12.42 3.93
C LEU A 17 -9.81 12.61 4.39
N ASN A 18 -9.01 13.46 3.73
CA ASN A 18 -7.59 13.73 4.05
C ASN A 18 -6.85 12.44 4.48
N THR A 19 -7.10 11.35 3.77
CA THR A 19 -6.47 10.08 4.05
C THR A 19 -4.98 10.25 3.80
N GLU A 20 -4.18 10.10 4.87
CA GLU A 20 -2.74 10.23 4.74
C GLU A 20 -2.27 9.14 3.80
N LEU A 21 -1.66 9.55 2.69
CA LEU A 21 -1.15 8.66 1.64
C LEU A 21 -0.37 7.49 2.25
N ALA A 22 0.45 7.77 3.27
CA ALA A 22 1.23 6.77 3.99
C ALA A 22 0.38 5.70 4.68
N LYS A 23 -0.78 6.04 5.28
CA LYS A 23 -1.71 5.05 5.88
C LYS A 23 -2.26 4.10 4.81
N GLY A 24 -2.66 4.64 3.66
CA GLY A 24 -3.13 3.83 2.54
C GLY A 24 -2.05 2.88 1.99
N GLN A 25 -0.82 3.39 1.85
CA GLN A 25 0.31 2.58 1.40
C GLN A 25 0.67 1.46 2.38
N ILE A 26 0.76 1.76 3.68
CA ILE A 26 1.04 0.76 4.72
C ILE A 26 -0.04 -0.32 4.73
N GLY A 27 -1.32 0.07 4.69
CA GLY A 27 -2.42 -0.90 4.64
C GLY A 27 -2.34 -1.81 3.41
N PHE A 28 -2.06 -1.26 2.24
CA PHE A 28 -1.91 -2.08 1.02
C PHE A 28 -0.67 -2.99 1.06
N ILE A 29 0.42 -2.55 1.69
CA ILE A 29 1.60 -3.38 1.91
C ILE A 29 1.26 -4.56 2.83
N ASP A 30 0.66 -4.28 3.98
CA ASP A 30 0.43 -5.26 5.04
C ASP A 30 -0.61 -6.32 4.65
N PHE A 31 -1.71 -5.89 4.01
CA PHE A 31 -2.84 -6.77 3.74
C PHE A 31 -2.83 -7.40 2.35
N VAL A 32 -1.99 -6.90 1.42
CA VAL A 32 -2.01 -7.37 0.03
C VAL A 32 -0.61 -7.67 -0.49
N SER A 33 0.20 -6.63 -0.73
CA SER A 33 1.36 -6.76 -1.60
C SER A 33 2.54 -7.49 -0.96
N ALA A 34 2.80 -7.31 0.34
CA ALA A 34 3.93 -8.00 1.00
C ALA A 34 3.77 -9.52 0.93
N ASN A 35 2.58 -10.03 1.25
CA ASN A 35 2.33 -11.46 1.19
C ASN A 35 2.38 -11.98 -0.25
N PHE A 36 1.76 -11.27 -1.19
CA PHE A 36 1.80 -11.63 -2.61
C PHE A 36 3.25 -11.79 -3.12
N PHE A 37 4.08 -10.76 -2.95
CA PHE A 37 5.47 -10.80 -3.42
C PHE A 37 6.30 -11.83 -2.68
N LYS A 38 6.14 -11.96 -1.36
CA LYS A 38 6.84 -12.99 -0.58
C LYS A 38 6.50 -14.39 -1.10
N THR A 39 5.23 -14.68 -1.34
CA THR A 39 4.79 -16.00 -1.83
C THR A 39 5.39 -16.30 -3.19
N ILE A 40 5.17 -15.45 -4.21
CA ILE A 40 5.64 -15.76 -5.57
C ILE A 40 7.17 -15.84 -5.67
N VAL A 41 7.89 -14.98 -4.93
CA VAL A 41 9.36 -14.98 -4.91
C VAL A 41 9.89 -16.22 -4.20
N SER A 42 9.24 -16.66 -3.12
CA SER A 42 9.63 -17.88 -2.41
C SER A 42 9.34 -19.17 -3.18
N MET A 43 8.39 -19.15 -4.13
CA MET A 43 7.93 -20.35 -4.84
C MET A 43 8.51 -20.52 -6.24
N LEU A 44 8.73 -19.43 -6.97
CA LEU A 44 9.06 -19.49 -8.41
C LEU A 44 10.02 -18.38 -8.85
N CYS A 45 9.76 -17.14 -8.42
CA CYS A 45 10.45 -15.97 -8.93
C CYS A 45 11.62 -15.55 -8.03
N HIS A 46 12.54 -16.48 -7.73
CA HIS A 46 13.61 -16.26 -6.74
C HIS A 46 14.50 -15.04 -7.05
N ASP A 47 14.78 -14.78 -8.33
CA ASP A 47 15.60 -13.65 -8.75
C ASP A 47 14.97 -12.29 -8.40
N MET A 48 13.65 -12.25 -8.14
CA MET A 48 12.91 -11.05 -7.77
C MET A 48 12.94 -10.75 -6.26
N GLN A 49 13.92 -11.28 -5.51
CA GLN A 49 14.09 -10.98 -4.08
C GLN A 49 14.12 -9.47 -3.78
N TRP A 50 14.65 -8.67 -4.70
CA TRP A 50 14.68 -7.21 -4.56
C TRP A 50 13.28 -6.59 -4.41
N CYS A 51 12.22 -7.22 -4.93
CA CYS A 51 10.85 -6.74 -4.76
C CYS A 51 10.40 -6.86 -3.30
N VAL A 52 10.71 -7.99 -2.66
CA VAL A 52 10.40 -8.23 -1.24
C VAL A 52 11.20 -7.26 -0.37
N ASP A 53 12.49 -7.11 -0.67
CA ASP A 53 13.36 -6.20 0.08
C ASP A 53 12.88 -4.74 -0.04
N ARG A 54 12.50 -4.32 -1.26
CA ARG A 54 12.00 -2.98 -1.51
C ARG A 54 10.68 -2.72 -0.81
N ILE A 55 9.73 -3.65 -0.85
CA ILE A 55 8.44 -3.51 -0.17
C ILE A 55 8.66 -3.32 1.34
N ASN A 56 9.55 -4.10 1.94
CA ASN A 56 9.90 -3.96 3.35
C ASN A 56 10.52 -2.58 3.65
N SER A 57 11.48 -2.13 2.85
CA SER A 57 12.11 -0.81 3.06
C SER A 57 11.14 0.36 2.85
N ASN A 58 10.21 0.24 1.89
CA ASN A 58 9.22 1.27 1.60
C ASN A 58 8.20 1.36 2.74
N ARG A 59 7.79 0.22 3.30
CA ARG A 59 6.90 0.17 4.47
C ARG A 59 7.47 0.95 5.65
N GLU A 60 8.74 0.73 5.98
CA GLU A 60 9.39 1.44 7.08
C GLU A 60 9.56 2.93 6.78
N THR A 61 9.83 3.29 5.52
CA THR A 61 9.87 4.69 5.08
C THR A 61 8.51 5.38 5.27
N TRP A 62 7.41 4.72 4.87
CA TRP A 62 6.06 5.25 5.07
C TRP A 62 5.68 5.37 6.54
N LYS A 63 6.10 4.41 7.36
CA LYS A 63 5.92 4.45 8.81
C LYS A 63 6.64 5.65 9.43
N ALA A 64 7.91 5.86 9.06
CA ALA A 64 8.68 7.01 9.53
C ALA A 64 8.04 8.36 9.12
N LEU A 65 7.46 8.44 7.91
CA LEU A 65 6.75 9.64 7.45
C LEU A 65 5.47 9.94 8.25
N LEU A 66 4.80 8.91 8.79
CA LEU A 66 3.66 9.09 9.69
C LEU A 66 4.08 9.52 11.08
N GLU A 67 5.19 8.99 11.59
CA GLU A 67 5.70 9.27 12.93
C GLU A 67 6.39 10.63 13.05
N ALA A 68 6.93 11.16 11.94
CA ALA A 68 7.58 12.47 11.88
C ALA A 68 6.61 13.66 11.82
N LYS A 69 5.30 13.42 11.91
CA LYS A 69 4.23 14.41 11.79
C LYS A 69 3.51 14.61 13.12
#